data_AF-A0A8X6U364-F1
#
_entry.id   AF-A0A8X6U364-F1
#
_cell.length_a   1.000
_cell.length_b   1.000
_cell.length_c   1.000
_cell.angle_alpha   90.00
_cell.angle_beta   90.00
_cell.angle_gamma   90.00
#
_symmetry.space_group_name_H-M   'P 1'
#
loop_
_entity.id
_entity.type
_entity.pdbx_description
1 polymer ?
#
loop_
_entity_poly.entity_id
_entity_poly.type
_entity_poly.pdbx_seq_one_letter_code
_entity_poly.pdbx_strand_id
1 'polypeptide(L)'
;MNKHLLSETFKLIFIGPSLSIDAACSSSGTALWMAVDNIRNGNVDAAIVSGCHLNLHPYELLERINRGIATRTGNSRPFDAN
;
A
#
# COMPACT_ATOMS: atom_id res chain seq x y z
N MET A 1 -19.93 -18.36 24.40
CA MET A 1 -19.25 -17.04 24.43
C MET A 1 -18.32 -17.00 23.23
N ASN A 2 -18.75 -16.31 22.17
CA ASN A 2 -18.32 -16.55 20.79
C ASN A 2 -17.03 -15.82 20.42
N LYS A 3 -16.25 -16.54 19.63
CA LYS A 3 -14.85 -16.34 19.23
C LYS A 3 -14.73 -15.32 18.08
N HIS A 4 -15.64 -14.35 18.01
CA HIS A 4 -15.70 -13.40 16.92
C HIS A 4 -14.55 -12.39 17.07
N LEU A 5 -13.78 -12.21 15.99
CA LEU A 5 -12.86 -11.08 15.70
C LEU A 5 -11.35 -11.28 15.93
N LEU A 6 -10.81 -12.50 15.86
CA LEU A 6 -9.36 -12.68 15.72
C LEU A 6 -8.99 -12.93 14.24
N SER A 7 -8.79 -11.83 13.50
CA SER A 7 -7.94 -11.73 12.31
C SER A 7 -8.15 -12.77 11.18
N GLU A 8 -9.21 -12.60 10.39
CA GLU A 8 -9.43 -13.29 9.11
C GLU A 8 -8.65 -12.61 7.98
N THR A 9 -7.32 -12.59 7.98
CA THR A 9 -6.57 -12.03 6.83
C THR A 9 -5.37 -12.86 6.37
N PHE A 10 -4.59 -13.44 7.26
CA PHE A 10 -3.60 -14.48 6.90
C PHE A 10 -3.11 -15.11 8.20
N LYS A 11 -3.07 -16.44 8.29
CA LYS A 11 -2.89 -17.18 9.54
C LYS A 11 -1.41 -17.23 9.99
N LEU A 12 -0.81 -16.06 10.18
CA LEU A 12 0.43 -15.89 10.92
C LEU A 12 0.03 -15.42 12.32
N ILE A 13 0.42 -16.16 13.36
CA ILE A 13 0.02 -15.84 14.74
C ILE A 13 0.87 -14.66 15.22
N PHE A 14 0.43 -13.45 14.91
CA PHE A 14 1.01 -12.21 15.42
C PHE A 14 0.03 -11.53 16.38
N ILE A 15 0.58 -10.89 17.42
CA ILE A 15 -0.18 -10.17 18.45
C ILE A 15 -0.11 -8.64 18.29
N GLY A 16 0.58 -8.17 17.24
CA GLY A 16 0.77 -6.75 16.93
C GLY A 16 -0.33 -6.14 16.06
N PRO A 17 -0.25 -4.83 15.75
CA PRO A 17 -1.22 -4.13 14.91
C PRO A 17 -1.27 -4.70 13.48
N SER A 18 -2.49 -4.87 12.95
CA SER A 18 -2.76 -5.27 11.56
C SER A 18 -3.50 -4.13 10.86
N LEU A 19 -2.81 -3.45 9.93
CA LEU A 19 -3.27 -2.20 9.33
C LEU A 19 -3.20 -2.27 7.81
N SER A 20 -4.23 -1.76 7.15
CA SER A 20 -4.24 -1.47 5.71
C SER A 20 -4.08 0.02 5.51
N ILE A 21 -3.08 0.43 4.71
CA ILE A 21 -2.75 1.83 4.46
C ILE A 21 -3.12 2.18 3.02
N ASP A 22 -4.01 3.16 2.86
CA ASP A 22 -4.28 3.81 1.58
C ASP A 22 -3.81 5.27 1.63
N ALA A 23 -2.69 5.54 0.97
CA ALA A 23 -2.15 6.85 0.71
C ALA A 23 -1.87 7.02 -0.80
N ALA A 24 -2.76 6.46 -1.64
CA ALA A 24 -2.64 6.45 -3.09
C ALA A 24 -1.26 5.97 -3.58
N CYS A 25 -0.56 6.76 -4.39
CA CYS A 25 0.75 6.41 -4.95
C CYS A 25 1.85 6.23 -3.89
N SER A 26 1.62 6.65 -2.64
CA SER A 26 2.59 6.57 -1.54
C SER A 26 2.29 5.47 -0.52
N SER A 27 1.23 4.66 -0.72
CA SER A 27 0.75 3.67 0.26
C SER A 27 1.84 2.77 0.84
N SER A 28 2.69 2.17 0.00
CA SER A 28 3.77 1.28 0.47
C SER A 28 4.86 2.03 1.23
N GLY A 29 5.19 3.25 0.82
CA GLY A 29 6.15 4.10 1.51
C GLY A 29 5.62 4.57 2.88
N THR A 30 4.35 4.96 2.95
CA THR A 30 3.68 5.33 4.19
C THR A 30 3.58 4.13 5.14
N ALA A 31 3.23 2.95 4.65
CA ALA A 31 3.21 1.73 5.45
C ALA A 31 4.59 1.39 6.02
N LEU A 32 5.64 1.53 5.21
CA LEU A 32 7.02 1.34 5.66
C LEU A 32 7.44 2.36 6.71
N TRP A 33 7.12 3.64 6.49
CA TRP A 33 7.41 4.70 7.45
C TRP A 33 6.74 4.43 8.80
N MET A 34 5.46 4.05 8.81
CA MET A 34 4.74 3.70 10.04
C MET A 34 5.36 2.49 10.75
N ALA A 35 5.79 1.46 10.01
CA ALA A 35 6.45 0.30 10.60
C ALA A 35 7.77 0.69 11.29
N VAL A 36 8.60 1.50 10.62
CA VAL A 36 9.86 1.99 11.19
C VAL A 36 9.61 2.85 12.42
N ASP A 37 8.62 3.73 12.39
CA ASP A 37 8.25 4.57 13.53
C ASP A 37 7.83 3.73 14.74
N ASN A 38 6.96 2.73 14.53
CA ASN A 38 6.50 1.86 15.62
C ASN A 38 7.61 1.00 16.23
N ILE A 39 8.56 0.52 15.41
CA ILE A 39 9.73 -0.22 15.92
C ILE A 39 10.64 0.71 16.74
N ARG A 40 10.92 1.92 16.23
CA ARG A 40 11.79 2.88 16.93
C ARG A 40 11.21 3.38 18.25
N ASN A 41 9.89 3.53 18.32
CA ASN A 41 9.19 3.91 19.53
C ASN A 41 8.98 2.74 20.52
N GLY A 42 9.39 1.52 20.15
CA GLY A 42 9.25 0.33 21.00
C GLY A 42 7.81 -0.18 21.11
N ASN A 43 6.92 0.22 20.19
CA ASN A 43 5.52 -0.23 20.16
C ASN A 43 5.42 -1.68 19.65
N VAL A 44 6.35 -2.10 18.78
CA VAL A 44 6.46 -3.46 18.25
C VAL A 44 7.94 -3.85 18.11
N ASP A 45 8.26 -5.13 18.30
CA ASP A 45 9.62 -5.64 18.12
C ASP A 45 9.99 -5.86 16.64
N ALA A 46 8.97 -6.13 15.82
CA ALA A 46 9.10 -6.40 14.40
C ALA A 46 7.80 -6.07 13.67
N ALA A 47 7.91 -5.76 12.37
CA ALA A 47 6.77 -5.47 11.52
C ALA A 47 6.96 -6.11 10.14
N ILE A 48 5.86 -6.57 9.53
CA ILE A 48 5.82 -7.01 8.13
C ILE A 48 5.11 -5.94 7.33
N VAL A 49 5.75 -5.47 6.27
CA VAL A 49 5.20 -4.48 5.35
C VAL A 49 5.04 -5.13 3.99
N SER A 50 3.87 -4.99 3.38
CA SER A 50 3.61 -5.42 2.00
C SER A 50 2.84 -4.33 1.25
N GLY A 51 2.91 -4.35 -0.07
CA GLY A 51 2.15 -3.44 -0.92
C GLY A 51 1.99 -4.03 -2.31
N CYS A 52 0.77 -3.97 -2.85
CA CYS A 52 0.46 -4.40 -4.21
C CYS A 52 -0.48 -3.39 -4.88
N HIS A 53 -0.42 -3.34 -6.21
CA HIS A 53 -1.34 -2.55 -7.03
C HIS A 53 -1.63 -3.35 -8.30
N LEU A 54 -2.92 -3.54 -8.59
CA LEU A 54 -3.38 -4.37 -9.71
C LEU A 54 -4.38 -3.57 -10.54
N ASN A 55 -4.11 -3.40 -11.83
CA ASN A 55 -5.08 -2.82 -12.75
C ASN A 55 -5.96 -3.96 -13.29
N LEU A 56 -7.07 -4.25 -12.62
CA LEU A 56 -7.94 -5.40 -12.96
C LEU A 56 -9.00 -5.06 -14.01
N HIS A 57 -9.31 -3.78 -14.18
CA HIS A 57 -10.33 -3.32 -15.12
C HIS A 57 -9.79 -2.15 -15.96
N PRO A 58 -10.03 -2.11 -17.29
CA PRO A 58 -9.49 -1.07 -18.17
C PRO A 58 -9.99 0.35 -17.83
N TYR A 59 -11.12 0.46 -17.14
CA TYR A 59 -11.69 1.74 -16.72
C TYR A 59 -10.72 2.59 -15.89
N GLU A 60 -9.95 1.99 -14.99
CA GLU A 60 -8.98 2.73 -14.17
C GLU A 60 -7.91 3.41 -15.02
N LEU A 61 -7.42 2.71 -16.05
CA LEU A 61 -6.47 3.29 -17.00
C LEU A 61 -7.12 4.41 -17.83
N LEU A 62 -8.36 4.21 -18.30
CA LEU A 62 -9.09 5.22 -19.07
C LEU A 62 -9.32 6.49 -18.26
N GLU A 63 -9.69 6.37 -16.98
CA GLU A 63 -9.81 7.54 -16.09
C GLU A 63 -8.47 8.26 -15.93
N ARG A 64 -7.37 7.52 -15.74
CA ARG A 64 -6.03 8.11 -15.61
C ARG A 64 -5.60 8.83 -16.88
N ILE A 65 -5.99 8.35 -18.06
CA ILE A 65 -5.77 9.02 -19.35
C ILE A 65 -6.63 10.30 -19.42
N ASN A 66 -7.92 10.21 -19.10
CA ASN A 66 -8.84 11.36 -19.15
C ASN A 66 -8.43 12.48 -18.18
N ARG A 67 -7.81 12.13 -17.05
CA ARG A 67 -7.25 13.08 -16.08
C ARG A 67 -5.86 13.62 -16.46
N GLY A 68 -5.27 13.17 -17.56
CA GLY A 68 -3.92 13.57 -17.98
C GLY A 68 -2.79 13.04 -17.09
N ILE A 69 -3.06 12.03 -16.25
CA ILE A 69 -2.06 11.42 -15.35
C ILE A 69 -1.19 10.42 -16.11
N ALA A 70 -1.78 9.68 -17.04
CA ALA A 70 -1.07 8.72 -17.87
C ALA A 70 -0.51 9.38 -19.14
N THR A 71 0.72 9.01 -19.53
CA THR A 71 1.31 9.48 -20.78
C THR A 71 0.67 8.77 -21.98
N ARG A 72 0.52 9.47 -23.10
CA ARG A 72 -0.06 8.89 -24.33
C ARG A 72 0.80 7.76 -24.91
N THR A 73 2.12 7.82 -24.68
CA THR A 73 3.08 6.82 -25.15
C THR A 73 3.23 5.64 -24.19
N GLY A 74 2.59 5.68 -23.01
CA GLY A 74 2.68 4.62 -21.99
C GLY A 74 4.02 4.55 -21.24
N ASN A 75 4.93 5.49 -21.48
CA ASN A 75 6.27 5.49 -20.87
C ASN A 75 6.37 6.52 -19.74
N SER A 76 7.12 6.17 -18.70
CA SER A 76 7.55 7.10 -17.64
C SER A 76 8.83 7.81 -18.07
N ARG A 77 8.87 9.14 -17.98
CA ARG A 77 10.00 9.99 -18.41
C ARG A 77 10.44 10.95 -17.29
N PRO A 78 10.88 10.44 -16.12
CA PRO A 78 11.29 11.30 -15.03
C PRO A 78 12.51 12.14 -15.43
N PHE A 79 12.41 13.47 -15.31
CA PHE A 79 13.49 14.42 -15.59
C PHE A 79 14.01 14.45 -17.03
N ASP A 80 13.23 13.99 -18.01
CA ASP A 80 13.58 14.09 -19.44
C ASP A 80 13.56 15.55 -19.93
N ALA A 81 14.31 15.84 -20.98
CA ALA A 81 14.41 17.15 -21.62
C ALA A 81 13.22 17.49 -22.54
N ASN A 82 12.38 16.51 -22.86
CA ASN A 82 11.19 16.66 -23.72
C ASN A 82 9.88 16.64 -22.93
#